data_AF-A0A1W9G7H4-F1
#
_entry.id   AF-A0A1W9G7H4-F1
#
_cell.length_a   1.000
_cell.length_b   1.000
_cell.length_c   1.000
_cell.angle_alpha   90.00
_cell.angle_beta   90.00
_cell.angle_gamma   90.00
#
_symmetry.space_group_name_H-M   'P 1'
#
loop_
_entity.id
_entity.type
_entity.pdbx_description
1 polymer ?
#
loop_
_entity_poly.entity_id
_entity_poly.type
_entity_poly.pdbx_seq_one_letter_code
_entity_poly.pdbx_strand_id
1 'polypeptide(L)'
;MLKITSGNSQTSTRLTLEGRLAGAWVKELEQFWRPMTASQRGSLIVDLRGVTFIEETGKALLTEMWREGAELIGNGCCTRSIIQEITGSPLPTSSIRRGMK
;
A
#
# COMPACT_ATOMS: atom_id res chain seq x y z
N MET A 1 16.18 2.45 4.33
CA MET A 1 15.97 3.68 3.54
C MET A 1 14.76 3.46 2.65
N LEU A 2 13.92 4.47 2.49
CA LEU A 2 12.75 4.44 1.61
C LEU A 2 12.95 5.51 0.53
N LYS A 3 12.59 5.18 -0.69
CA LYS A 3 12.52 6.13 -1.79
C LYS A 3 11.04 6.31 -2.14
N ILE A 4 10.60 7.57 -2.12
CA ILE A 4 9.23 7.97 -2.44
C ILE A 4 9.29 8.71 -3.78
N THR A 5 8.57 8.23 -4.79
CA THR A 5 8.50 8.85 -6.11
C THR A 5 7.06 9.18 -6.44
N SER A 6 6.73 10.46 -6.65
CA SER A 6 5.40 10.90 -7.04
C SER A 6 5.32 11.17 -8.54
N GLY A 7 4.45 10.46 -9.24
CA GLY A 7 4.02 10.76 -10.60
C GLY A 7 2.61 11.34 -10.57
N ASN A 8 2.49 12.65 -10.81
CA ASN A 8 1.21 13.31 -11.09
C ASN A 8 0.82 13.02 -12.54
N SER A 9 -0.38 12.46 -12.73
CA SER A 9 -1.05 12.40 -14.03
C SER A 9 -2.34 13.20 -13.97
N GLN A 10 -2.87 13.60 -15.13
CA GLN A 10 -4.03 14.50 -15.25
C GLN A 10 -5.28 14.03 -14.47
N THR A 11 -5.40 12.74 -14.17
CA THR A 11 -6.58 12.14 -13.52
C THR A 11 -6.24 11.31 -12.28
N SER A 12 -4.97 11.09 -11.98
CA SER A 12 -4.52 10.21 -10.91
C SER A 12 -3.10 10.51 -10.49
N THR A 13 -2.79 10.35 -9.21
CA THR A 13 -1.43 10.46 -8.70
C THR A 13 -0.92 9.10 -8.30
N ARG A 14 0.27 8.76 -8.79
CA ARG A 14 0.95 7.51 -8.45
C ARG A 14 2.11 7.78 -7.51
N LEU A 15 2.10 7.14 -6.34
CA LEU A 15 3.19 7.12 -5.37
C LEU A 15 3.91 5.78 -5.44
N THR A 16 5.11 5.77 -6.00
CA THR A 16 5.97 4.58 -6.02
C THR A 16 6.89 4.59 -4.81
N LEU A 17 6.81 3.53 -4.01
CA LEU A 17 7.62 3.30 -2.83
C LEU A 17 8.63 2.18 -3.09
N GLU A 18 9.90 2.47 -2.85
CA GLU A 18 11.00 1.50 -2.98
C GLU A 18 11.82 1.43 -1.68
N GLY A 19 12.13 0.22 -1.21
CA GLY A 19 12.93 0.01 0.00
C GLY A 19 12.10 -0.35 1.24
N ARG A 20 12.36 0.32 2.37
CA ARG A 20 11.86 -0.09 3.70
C ARG A 20 10.89 0.94 4.28
N LEU A 21 9.60 0.61 4.38
CA LEU A 21 8.57 1.45 4.99
C LEU A 21 8.50 1.20 6.51
N ALA A 22 9.44 1.80 7.23
CA ALA A 22 9.69 1.55 8.65
C ALA A 22 10.16 2.82 9.36
N GLY A 23 9.86 2.94 10.65
CA GLY A 23 10.27 4.06 11.50
C GLY A 23 9.97 5.45 10.90
N ALA A 24 11.02 6.25 10.73
CA ALA A 24 10.92 7.63 10.23
C ALA A 24 10.28 7.74 8.83
N TRP A 25 10.44 6.71 7.98
CA TRP A 25 9.92 6.72 6.61
C TRP A 25 8.39 6.62 6.54
N VAL A 26 7.76 6.08 7.58
CA VAL A 26 6.30 6.08 7.71
C VAL A 26 5.81 7.52 7.90
N LYS A 27 6.47 8.29 8.77
CA LYS A 27 6.13 9.70 9.00
C LYS A 27 6.39 10.56 7.77
N GLU A 28 7.50 10.33 7.07
CA GLU A 28 7.79 11.03 5.81
C GLU A 28 6.70 10.78 4.76
N LEU A 29 6.28 9.53 4.59
CA LEU A 29 5.17 9.20 3.69
C LEU A 29 3.89 9.93 4.13
N GLU A 30 3.53 9.87 5.42
CA GLU A 30 2.35 10.54 5.98
C GLU A 30 2.32 12.04 5.67
N GLN A 31 3.43 12.73 5.94
CA GLN A 31 3.56 14.16 5.68
C GLN A 31 3.50 14.49 4.19
N PHE A 32 3.94 13.57 3.33
CA PHE A 32 3.94 13.75 1.89
C PHE A 32 2.55 13.53 1.26
N TRP A 33 1.79 12.52 1.68
CA TRP A 33 0.50 12.19 1.06
C TRP A 33 -0.70 12.95 1.63
N ARG A 34 -0.69 13.35 2.91
CA ARG A 34 -1.77 14.15 3.53
C ARG A 34 -2.16 15.43 2.77
N PRO A 35 -1.22 16.30 2.36
CA PRO A 35 -1.60 17.50 1.60
C PRO A 35 -2.13 17.14 0.20
N MET A 36 -1.74 15.98 -0.34
CA MET A 36 -2.20 15.49 -1.63
C MET A 36 -3.66 15.04 -1.60
N THR A 37 -4.14 14.40 -0.53
CA THR A 37 -5.56 14.01 -0.45
C THR A 37 -6.50 15.21 -0.30
N ALA A 38 -6.07 16.28 0.37
CA ALA A 38 -6.87 17.51 0.47
C ALA A 38 -7.03 18.26 -0.86
N SER A 39 -6.07 18.12 -1.79
CA SER A 39 -6.03 18.90 -3.03
C SER A 39 -6.43 18.11 -4.28
N GLN A 40 -6.43 16.78 -4.23
CA GLN A 40 -6.66 15.97 -5.43
C GLN A 40 -8.12 15.56 -5.63
N ARG A 41 -8.60 15.78 -6.85
CA ARG A 41 -9.90 15.31 -7.36
C ARG A 41 -9.81 13.93 -8.05
N GLY A 42 -8.69 13.22 -7.95
CA GLY A 42 -8.42 11.97 -8.70
C GLY A 42 -7.96 10.80 -7.83
N SER A 43 -7.87 9.60 -8.43
CA SER A 43 -7.42 8.39 -7.74
C SER A 43 -5.96 8.50 -7.30
N LEU A 44 -5.68 8.19 -6.03
CA LEU A 44 -4.33 8.04 -5.51
C LEU A 44 -3.92 6.57 -5.64
N ILE A 45 -2.78 6.28 -6.28
CA ILE A 45 -2.30 4.91 -6.50
C ILE A 45 -0.97 4.75 -5.77
N VAL A 46 -0.90 3.88 -4.77
CA VAL A 46 0.30 3.59 -4.00
C VAL A 46 0.93 2.28 -4.49
N ASP A 47 2.07 2.39 -5.15
CA ASP A 47 2.83 1.28 -5.70
C ASP A 47 3.91 0.82 -4.71
N LEU A 48 3.66 -0.34 -4.10
CA LEU A 48 4.51 -0.99 -3.12
C LEU A 48 5.42 -2.06 -3.73
N ARG A 49 5.55 -2.15 -5.06
CA ARG A 49 6.31 -3.24 -5.72
C ARG A 49 7.79 -3.22 -5.38
N GLY A 50 8.37 -2.04 -5.13
CA GLY A 50 9.75 -1.89 -4.69
C GLY A 50 9.94 -2.03 -3.18
N VAL A 51 8.87 -2.18 -2.40
CA VAL A 51 8.95 -2.25 -0.94
C VAL A 51 9.31 -3.67 -0.50
N THR A 52 10.39 -3.79 0.24
CA THR A 52 10.91 -5.07 0.74
C THR A 52 10.45 -5.38 2.16
N PHE A 53 10.04 -4.36 2.93
CA PHE A 53 9.61 -4.53 4.32
C PHE A 53 8.73 -3.36 4.78
N ILE A 54 7.70 -3.68 5.56
CA ILE A 54 6.69 -2.76 6.08
C ILE A 54 6.49 -3.09 7.57
N GLU A 55 6.61 -2.08 8.44
CA GLU A 55 6.26 -2.21 9.86
C GLU A 55 4.77 -2.01 10.11
N GLU A 56 4.30 -2.37 11.31
CA GLU A 56 2.91 -2.20 11.74
C GLU A 56 2.40 -0.77 11.57
N THR A 57 3.21 0.24 11.94
CA THR A 57 2.86 1.65 11.72
C THR A 57 2.73 1.99 10.24
N GLY A 58 3.55 1.37 9.38
CA GLY A 58 3.44 1.50 7.93
C GLY A 58 2.16 0.87 7.39
N LYS A 59 1.74 -0.28 7.93
CA LYS A 59 0.45 -0.90 7.57
C LYS A 59 -0.73 -0.02 7.98
N ALA A 60 -0.69 0.56 9.18
CA ALA A 60 -1.74 1.47 9.65
C ALA A 60 -1.87 2.68 8.72
N LEU A 61 -0.74 3.25 8.28
CA LEU A 61 -0.73 4.35 7.31
C LEU A 61 -1.34 3.94 5.96
N LEU A 62 -0.95 2.78 5.42
CA LEU A 62 -1.51 2.27 4.16
C LEU A 62 -3.01 1.99 4.27
N THR A 63 -3.48 1.58 5.46
CA THR A 63 -4.90 1.39 5.76
C THR A 63 -5.64 2.72 5.73
N GLU A 64 -5.07 3.77 6.32
CA GLU A 64 -5.66 5.11 6.28
C GLU A 64 -5.75 5.64 4.85
N MET A 65 -4.68 5.48 4.06
CA MET A 65 -4.67 5.83 2.63
C MET A 65 -5.77 5.08 1.86
N TRP A 66 -5.91 3.76 2.08
CA TRP A 66 -6.97 2.97 1.44
C TRP A 66 -8.37 3.45 1.84
N ARG A 67 -8.57 3.82 3.12
CA ARG A 67 -9.85 4.37 3.62
C ARG A 67 -10.20 5.73 3.01
N GLU A 68 -9.20 6.53 2.65
CA GLU A 68 -9.40 7.77 1.88
C GLU A 68 -9.61 7.55 0.37
N GLY A 69 -9.58 6.30 -0.10
CA GLY A 69 -9.81 5.95 -1.50
C GLY A 69 -8.54 5.77 -2.33
N ALA A 70 -7.37 5.63 -1.69
CA ALA A 70 -6.16 5.27 -2.40
C ALA A 70 -6.15 3.80 -2.81
N GLU A 71 -5.70 3.49 -4.02
CA GLU A 71 -5.49 2.14 -4.51
C GLU A 71 -4.09 1.62 -4.13
N LEU A 72 -4.01 0.48 -3.47
CA LEU A 72 -2.73 -0.15 -3.10
C LEU A 72 -2.34 -1.23 -4.11
N ILE A 73 -1.17 -1.10 -4.73
CA ILE A 73 -0.61 -2.06 -5.69
C ILE A 73 0.64 -2.71 -5.11
N GLY A 74 0.69 -4.03 -5.06
CA GLY A 74 1.86 -4.79 -4.60
C GLY A 74 2.00 -6.09 -5.37
N ASN A 75 3.23 -6.43 -5.75
CA ASN A 75 3.53 -7.65 -6.52
C ASN A 75 4.40 -8.66 -5.73
N GLY A 76 4.84 -8.31 -4.52
CA GLY A 76 5.58 -9.19 -3.63
C GLY A 76 4.66 -9.98 -2.70
N CYS A 77 5.06 -11.17 -2.27
CA CYS A 77 4.29 -11.96 -1.29
C CYS A 77 4.01 -11.16 -0.02
N CYS A 78 5.02 -10.47 0.53
CA CYS A 78 4.89 -9.66 1.73
C CYS A 78 3.90 -8.50 1.56
N THR A 79 3.98 -7.76 0.45
CA THR A 79 3.11 -6.63 0.18
C THR A 79 1.68 -7.07 -0.16
N ARG A 80 1.50 -8.19 -0.85
CA ARG A 80 0.19 -8.74 -1.16
C ARG A 80 -0.56 -9.17 0.09
N SER A 81 0.09 -9.87 1.03
CA SER A 81 -0.55 -10.25 2.30
C SER A 81 -1.02 -9.02 3.09
N ILE A 82 -0.24 -7.94 3.09
CA ILE A 82 -0.60 -6.68 3.75
C ILE A 82 -1.77 -6.01 3.04
N ILE A 83 -1.73 -5.88 1.71
CA ILE A 83 -2.84 -5.31 0.94
C ILE A 83 -4.12 -6.13 1.17
N GLN A 84 -4.05 -7.44 1.27
CA GLN A 84 -5.21 -8.29 1.56
C GLN A 84 -5.76 -8.06 2.97
N GLU A 85 -4.88 -7.94 3.97
CA GLU A 85 -5.25 -7.59 5.35
C GLU A 85 -5.95 -6.22 5.41
N ILE A 86 -5.48 -5.25 4.62
CA ILE A 86 -6.04 -3.89 4.55
C ILE A 86 -7.37 -3.85 3.78
N THR A 87 -7.43 -4.49 2.62
CA THR A 87 -8.61 -4.50 1.74
C THR A 87 -9.69 -5.47 2.20
N GLY A 88 -9.39 -6.35 3.16
CA GLY A 88 -10.28 -7.42 3.62
C GLY A 88 -10.56 -8.49 2.56
N SER A 89 -9.76 -8.55 1.48
CA SER A 89 -10.00 -9.51 0.40
C SER A 89 -9.61 -10.92 0.85
N PRO A 90 -10.54 -11.90 0.85
CA PRO A 90 -10.20 -13.26 1.21
C PRO A 90 -9.20 -13.81 0.19
N LEU A 91 -8.12 -14.40 0.70
CA LEU A 91 -7.25 -15.29 -0.06
C LEU A 91 -8.13 -16.24 -0.89
N PRO A 92 -7.79 -16.57 -2.16
CA PRO A 92 -8.25 -17.83 -2.71
C PRO A 92 -7.64 -18.91 -1.82
N THR A 93 -8.35 -19.25 -0.76
CA THR A 93 -8.06 -20.40 0.08
C THR A 93 -8.16 -21.56 -0.88
N SER A 94 -7.01 -22.04 -1.33
CA SER A 94 -6.88 -23.37 -1.91
C SER A 94 -7.35 -24.30 -0.80
N SER A 95 -8.65 -24.55 -0.83
CA SER A 95 -9.32 -25.54 -0.02
C SER A 95 -8.80 -26.86 -0.53
N ILE A 96 -7.61 -27.25 -0.07
CA ILE A 96 -7.18 -28.64 -0.06
C ILE A 96 -8.12 -29.32 0.93
N ARG A 97 -9.29 -29.69 0.41
CA ARG A 97 -10.13 -30.71 0.98
C ARG A 97 -9.26 -31.96 1.04
N ARG A 98 -8.75 -32.26 2.23
CA ARG A 98 -8.39 -33.62 2.61
C ARG A 98 -9.67 -34.45 2.53
N GLY A 99 -9.93 -35.01 1.35
CA GLY A 99 -10.84 -36.13 1.20
C GLY A 99 -10.09 -37.39 1.59
N MET A 100 -10.27 -37.83 2.83
CA MET A 100 -10.04 -39.21 3.24
C MET A 100 -10.78 -40.15 2.28
N LYS A 101 -10.07 -41.11 1.71
CA LYS A 101 -10.64 -42.44 1.44
C LYS A 101 -9.54 -43.48 1.61
#